data_AF-A0A208XH27-F1
#
_entry.id   AF-A0A208XH27-F1
#
_cell.length_a   1.000
_cell.length_b   1.000
_cell.length_c   1.000
_cell.angle_alpha   90.00
_cell.angle_beta   90.00
_cell.angle_gamma   90.00
#
_symmetry.space_group_name_H-M   'P 1'
#
loop_
_entity.id
_entity.type
_entity.pdbx_description
1 polymer ?
#
loop_
_entity_poly.entity_id
_entity_poly.type
_entity_poly.pdbx_seq_one_letter_code
_entity_poly.pdbx_strand_id
1 'polypeptide(L)'
;MDADTHEVHILDTGERYRCAPSQTLLAGMEALGRKGIPVGCRGGGCGVCKSRVVRGAYLALKMSRGCVSAEEEAAGVVLACRVMPRGDVELQALDRMRRCVTRHVSRDALEEGRPISTSDE
;
A
#
# COMPACT_ATOMS: atom_id res chain seq x y z
N MET A 1 -8.84 16.67 17.56
CA MET A 1 -8.31 16.99 16.22
C MET A 1 -8.28 15.69 15.47
N ASP A 2 -9.34 15.49 14.70
CA ASP A 2 -9.82 14.20 14.26
C ASP A 2 -8.77 13.47 13.43
N ALA A 3 -8.42 12.28 13.92
CA ALA A 3 -7.53 11.33 13.26
C ALA A 3 -8.28 10.72 12.07
N ASP A 4 -8.53 11.53 11.06
CA ASP A 4 -9.09 11.08 9.80
C ASP A 4 -8.03 10.17 9.17
N THR A 5 -8.17 8.87 9.41
CA THR A 5 -7.31 7.84 8.83
C THR A 5 -8.20 6.99 7.96
N HIS A 6 -7.69 6.66 6.79
CA HIS A 6 -8.41 5.91 5.79
C HIS A 6 -7.90 4.46 5.79
N GLU A 7 -8.81 3.53 5.52
CA GLU A 7 -8.43 2.13 5.37
C GLU A 7 -7.76 1.91 4.01
N VAL A 8 -6.59 1.27 4.03
CA VAL A 8 -5.84 0.89 2.83
C VAL A 8 -5.78 -0.62 2.80
N HIS A 9 -6.32 -1.21 1.73
CA HIS A 9 -6.39 -2.65 1.52
C HIS A 9 -5.50 -3.08 0.36
N ILE A 10 -4.56 -3.99 0.64
CA ILE A 10 -3.64 -4.55 -0.35
C ILE A 10 -4.20 -5.89 -0.81
N LEU A 11 -4.84 -5.93 -1.97
CA LEU A 11 -5.54 -7.14 -2.45
C LEU A 11 -4.61 -8.33 -2.71
N ASP A 12 -3.34 -8.08 -3.00
CA ASP A 12 -2.38 -9.14 -3.34
C ASP A 12 -1.94 -9.94 -2.10
N THR A 13 -1.95 -9.31 -0.91
CA THR A 13 -1.60 -9.95 0.37
C THR A 13 -2.79 -10.13 1.31
N GLY A 14 -3.89 -9.40 1.10
CA GLY A 14 -5.00 -9.29 2.03
C GLY A 14 -4.75 -8.33 3.20
N GLU A 15 -3.59 -7.69 3.27
CA GLU A 15 -3.27 -6.77 4.38
C GLU A 15 -4.13 -5.50 4.33
N ARG A 16 -4.62 -5.10 5.51
CA ARG A 16 -5.37 -3.85 5.71
C ARG A 16 -4.72 -3.02 6.79
N TYR A 17 -4.64 -1.71 6.56
CA TYR A 17 -4.06 -0.80 7.53
C TYR A 17 -4.67 0.60 7.45
N ARG A 18 -4.57 1.35 8.55
CA ARG A 18 -5.03 2.74 8.60
C ARG A 18 -3.91 3.68 8.23
N CYS A 19 -4.19 4.60 7.31
CA CYS A 19 -3.23 5.58 6.81
C CYS A 19 -3.84 6.98 6.83
N ALA A 20 -3.11 7.96 7.38
CA ALA A 20 -3.59 9.34 7.39
C ALA A 20 -3.49 9.99 5.99
N PRO A 21 -4.39 10.90 5.61
CA PRO A 21 -4.34 11.63 4.34
C PRO A 21 -3.15 12.61 4.26
N SER A 22 -2.51 12.89 5.40
CA SER A 22 -1.29 13.72 5.49
C SER A 22 -0.01 12.96 5.13
N GLN A 23 -0.07 11.64 5.00
CA GLN A 23 1.08 10.79 4.69
C GLN A 23 0.82 9.92 3.46
N THR A 24 1.90 9.42 2.86
CA THR A 24 1.78 8.53 1.71
C THR A 24 1.41 7.12 2.15
N LEU A 25 0.84 6.33 1.24
CA LEU A 25 0.52 4.92 1.50
C LEU A 25 1.75 4.15 2.02
N LEU A 26 2.91 4.40 1.43
CA LEU A 26 4.19 3.86 1.90
C LEU A 26 4.50 4.29 3.34
N ALA A 27 4.42 5.58 3.66
CA ALA A 27 4.75 6.10 4.98
C ALA A 27 3.82 5.52 6.07
N GLY A 28 2.53 5.39 5.79
CA GLY A 28 1.58 4.76 6.72
C GLY A 28 1.90 3.30 7.00
N MET A 29 2.38 2.57 6.00
CA MET A 29 2.81 1.19 6.18
C MET A 29 4.15 1.07 6.90
N GLU A 30 5.11 1.96 6.60
CA GLU A 30 6.39 2.06 7.31
C GLU A 30 6.17 2.36 8.81
N ALA A 31 5.22 3.24 9.14
CA ALA A 31 4.88 3.57 10.52
C ALA A 31 4.38 2.37 11.33
N LEU A 32 3.79 1.37 10.66
CA LEU A 32 3.32 0.13 11.26
C LEU A 32 4.39 -0.97 11.29
N GLY A 33 5.56 -0.74 10.67
CA GLY A 33 6.62 -1.75 10.56
C GLY A 33 6.26 -2.96 9.69
N ARG A 34 5.21 -2.85 8.86
CA ARG A 34 4.69 -3.94 8.01
C ARG A 34 5.40 -3.97 6.65
N LYS A 35 5.36 -5.14 5.99
CA LYS A 35 6.08 -5.40 4.72
C LYS A 35 5.17 -5.48 3.49
N GLY A 36 3.90 -5.10 3.60
CA GLY A 36 2.96 -5.08 2.48
C GLY A 36 3.31 -4.09 1.35
N ILE A 37 4.21 -3.14 1.58
CA ILE A 37 4.70 -2.19 0.56
C ILE A 37 6.23 -2.15 0.65
N PRO A 38 6.96 -2.57 -0.41
CA PRO A 38 8.42 -2.49 -0.42
C PRO A 38 8.90 -1.03 -0.50
N VAL A 39 9.82 -0.69 0.40
CA VAL A 39 10.50 0.61 0.39
C VAL A 39 11.55 0.62 -0.73
N GLY A 40 11.53 1.67 -1.54
CA GLY A 40 12.49 1.91 -2.62
C GLY A 40 13.15 3.27 -2.53
N CYS A 41 13.26 3.98 -3.65
CA CYS A 41 13.90 5.30 -3.71
C CYS A 41 13.17 6.42 -2.96
N ARG A 42 11.91 6.23 -2.53
CA ARG A 42 11.00 7.27 -1.99
C ARG A 42 10.76 8.49 -2.92
N GLY A 43 11.43 8.53 -4.07
CA GLY A 43 11.43 9.62 -5.04
C GLY A 43 10.49 9.43 -6.25
N GLY A 44 9.78 8.30 -6.35
CA GLY A 44 8.91 8.01 -7.50
C GLY A 44 9.65 7.70 -8.81
N GLY A 45 10.91 7.24 -8.74
CA GLY A 45 11.74 6.93 -9.92
C GLY A 45 12.26 5.49 -10.03
N CYS A 46 12.04 4.64 -9.03
CA CYS A 46 12.52 3.24 -9.04
C CYS A 46 11.49 2.19 -9.45
N GLY A 47 10.20 2.55 -9.48
CA GLY A 47 9.10 1.63 -9.84
C GLY A 47 8.82 0.47 -8.85
N VAL A 48 9.59 0.27 -7.77
CA VAL A 48 9.38 -0.91 -6.89
C VAL A 48 8.06 -0.91 -6.13
N CYS A 49 7.50 0.28 -5.89
CA CYS A 49 6.22 0.49 -5.22
C CYS A 49 5.08 0.74 -6.21
N LYS A 50 5.22 0.24 -7.45
CA LYS A 50 4.18 0.33 -8.47
C LYS A 50 2.98 -0.53 -8.05
N SER A 51 1.84 0.13 -7.89
CA SER A 51 0.57 -0.48 -7.55
C SER A 51 -0.54 0.09 -8.43
N ARG A 52 -1.67 -0.59 -8.50
CA ARG A 52 -2.87 -0.09 -9.15
C ARG A 52 -3.94 0.14 -8.11
N VAL A 53 -4.53 1.33 -8.09
CA VAL A 53 -5.74 1.55 -7.30
C VAL A 53 -6.91 0.96 -8.06
N VAL A 54 -7.57 0.01 -7.43
CA VAL A 54 -8.73 -0.71 -7.98
C VAL A 54 -10.03 -0.05 -7.52
N ARG A 55 -10.01 0.55 -6.32
CA ARG A 55 -11.15 1.26 -5.76
C ARG A 55 -10.68 2.31 -4.75
N GLY A 56 -11.49 3.36 -4.58
CA GLY A 56 -11.26 4.38 -3.56
C GLY A 56 -10.72 5.69 -4.09
N ALA A 57 -10.76 6.71 -3.24
CA ALA A 57 -10.28 8.05 -3.56
C ALA A 57 -8.84 8.24 -3.09
N TYR A 58 -7.99 8.72 -3.99
CA TYR A 58 -6.58 8.95 -3.71
C TYR A 58 -6.06 10.18 -4.43
N LEU A 59 -4.97 10.73 -3.91
CA LEU A 59 -4.24 11.83 -4.51
C LEU A 59 -2.85 11.35 -4.94
N ALA A 60 -2.64 11.26 -6.24
CA ALA A 60 -1.33 10.99 -6.82
C ALA A 60 -0.51 12.29 -6.95
N LEU A 61 0.67 12.31 -6.32
CA LEU A 61 1.68 13.37 -6.48
C LEU A 61 2.44 13.18 -7.80
N LYS A 62 3.17 14.21 -8.25
CA LYS A 62 3.97 14.16 -9.48
C LYS A 62 4.90 12.93 -9.49
N MET A 63 4.73 12.10 -10.52
CA MET A 63 5.50 10.86 -10.74
C MET A 63 6.40 10.98 -11.98
N SER A 64 7.44 10.15 -12.04
CA SER A 64 8.26 10.07 -13.25
C SER A 64 7.49 9.37 -14.36
N ARG A 65 7.33 10.05 -15.51
CA ARG A 65 6.75 9.48 -16.74
C ARG A 65 7.54 8.27 -17.26
N GLY A 66 8.80 8.12 -16.85
CA GLY A 66 9.61 6.93 -17.17
C GLY A 66 9.25 5.68 -16.37
N CYS A 67 8.45 5.82 -15.30
CA CYS A 67 7.97 4.68 -14.51
C CYS A 67 6.46 4.45 -14.65
N VAL A 68 5.68 5.52 -14.83
CA VAL A 68 4.22 5.46 -15.02
C VAL A 68 3.86 6.31 -16.22
N SER A 69 3.42 5.65 -17.29
CA SER A 69 2.90 6.33 -18.50
C SER A 69 1.57 7.01 -18.22
N ALA A 70 1.18 7.97 -19.08
CA ALA A 70 -0.13 8.64 -18.95
C ALA A 70 -1.31 7.65 -19.04
N GLU A 71 -1.18 6.62 -19.89
CA GLU A 71 -2.17 5.55 -20.03
C GLU A 71 -2.26 4.68 -18.77
N GLU A 72 -1.12 4.36 -18.17
CA GLU A 72 -1.04 3.63 -16.91
C GLU A 72 -1.72 4.45 -15.79
N GLU A 73 -1.38 5.74 -15.68
CA GLU A 73 -2.00 6.66 -14.72
C GLU A 73 -3.53 6.73 -14.90
N ALA A 74 -4.00 6.81 -16.15
CA ALA A 74 -5.42 6.79 -16.49
C ALA A 74 -6.10 5.45 -16.17
N ALA A 75 -5.36 4.33 -16.22
CA ALA A 75 -5.83 3.01 -15.82
C ALA A 75 -5.80 2.78 -14.29
N GLY A 76 -5.38 3.78 -13.51
CA GLY A 76 -5.26 3.74 -12.05
C GLY A 76 -3.92 3.18 -11.54
N VAL A 77 -2.92 3.04 -12.41
CA VAL A 77 -1.56 2.60 -12.03
C VAL A 77 -0.79 3.79 -11.47
N VAL A 78 -0.24 3.61 -10.28
CA VAL A 78 0.37 4.66 -9.47
C VAL A 78 1.56 4.12 -8.68
N LEU A 79 2.31 5.01 -8.03
CA LEU A 79 3.42 4.64 -7.13
C LEU A 79 3.00 4.90 -5.69
N ALA A 80 2.92 3.88 -4.85
CA ALA A 80 2.47 4.00 -3.46
C ALA A 80 3.28 5.00 -2.62
N CYS A 81 4.56 5.22 -2.95
CA CYS A 81 5.41 6.24 -2.31
C CYS A 81 5.02 7.69 -2.64
N ARG A 82 4.16 7.91 -3.63
CA ARG A 82 3.70 9.21 -4.13
C ARG A 82 2.18 9.29 -4.19
N VAL A 83 1.48 8.45 -3.43
CA VAL A 83 0.02 8.45 -3.34
C VAL A 83 -0.37 8.70 -1.90
N MET A 84 -1.31 9.63 -1.69
CA MET A 84 -1.94 9.89 -0.40
C MET A 84 -3.40 9.42 -0.46
N PRO A 85 -3.90 8.70 0.56
CA PRO A 85 -5.29 8.30 0.60
C PRO A 85 -6.18 9.53 0.84
N ARG A 86 -7.36 9.56 0.23
CA ARG A 86 -8.42 10.57 0.48
C ARG A 86 -9.72 9.96 0.98
N GLY A 87 -9.73 8.65 1.14
CA GLY A 87 -10.84 7.79 1.55
C GLY A 87 -10.32 6.36 1.58
N ASP A 88 -11.19 5.39 1.83
CA ASP A 88 -10.79 3.99 1.83
C ASP A 88 -10.34 3.55 0.43
N VAL A 89 -9.12 3.00 0.35
CA VAL A 89 -8.45 2.65 -0.92
C VAL A 89 -8.14 1.18 -0.97
N GLU A 90 -8.49 0.56 -2.10
CA GLU A 90 -8.06 -0.79 -2.44
C GLU A 90 -6.99 -0.70 -3.53
N LEU A 91 -5.82 -1.27 -3.25
CA LEU A 91 -4.69 -1.28 -4.16
C LEU A 91 -4.22 -2.71 -4.45
N GLN A 92 -3.76 -2.91 -5.67
CA GLN A 92 -3.19 -4.15 -6.15
C GLN A 92 -1.72 -3.94 -6.46
N ALA A 93 -0.84 -4.77 -5.89
CA ALA A 93 0.58 -4.71 -6.17
C ALA A 93 0.87 -5.12 -7.62
N LEU A 94 1.73 -4.37 -8.32
CA LEU A 94 2.10 -4.65 -9.71
C LEU A 94 3.60 -4.89 -9.86
N ASP A 95 3.97 -5.62 -10.92
CA ASP A 95 5.36 -5.81 -11.36
C ASP A 95 6.31 -6.28 -10.23
N ARG A 96 7.34 -5.49 -9.90
CA ARG A 96 8.29 -5.75 -8.81
C ARG A 96 7.63 -5.80 -7.45
N MET A 97 6.63 -4.96 -7.21
CA MET A 97 5.95 -4.89 -5.92
C MET A 97 5.31 -6.24 -5.57
N ARG A 98 4.57 -6.79 -6.53
CA ARG A 98 3.91 -8.10 -6.42
C ARG A 98 4.89 -9.20 -6.04
N ARG A 99 6.05 -9.25 -6.71
CA ARG A 99 7.11 -10.24 -6.41
C ARG A 99 7.69 -10.13 -5.01
N CYS A 100 7.76 -8.92 -4.45
CA CYS A 100 8.26 -8.70 -3.09
C CYS A 100 7.24 -9.15 -2.05
N VAL A 101 5.98 -8.76 -2.22
CA VAL A 101 4.94 -9.00 -1.22
C VAL A 101 4.45 -10.46 -1.22
N THR A 102 4.31 -11.10 -2.38
CA THR A 102 3.96 -12.52 -2.49
C THR A 102 4.96 -13.45 -1.79
N ARG A 103 6.26 -13.14 -1.88
CA ARG A 103 7.31 -13.89 -1.17
C ARG A 103 7.21 -13.77 0.35
N HIS A 104 6.66 -12.67 0.86
CA HIS A 104 6.48 -12.46 2.29
C HIS A 104 5.20 -13.13 2.81
N VAL A 105 4.09 -13.06 2.07
CA VAL A 105 2.82 -13.73 2.42
C VAL A 105 3.00 -15.23 2.60
N SER A 106 3.82 -15.90 1.78
CA SER A 106 4.05 -17.35 1.92
C SER A 106 4.68 -17.76 3.27
N ARG A 107 5.25 -16.81 4.03
CA ARG A 107 5.76 -17.04 5.40
C ARG A 107 4.79 -16.60 6.49
N ASP A 108 4.02 -15.54 6.25
CA ASP A 108 3.13 -14.93 7.25
C ASP A 108 1.79 -15.68 7.40
N ALA A 109 1.30 -16.30 6.32
CA ALA A 109 0.05 -17.08 6.32
C ALA A 109 0.09 -18.34 7.22
N LEU A 110 1.26 -18.74 7.73
CA LEU A 110 1.37 -19.81 8.73
C LEU A 110 1.20 -19.31 10.17
N GLU A 111 1.29 -18.00 10.44
CA GLU A 111 1.33 -17.43 11.80
C GLU A 111 0.07 -16.64 12.20
N GLU A 112 -0.80 -16.23 11.26
CA GLU A 112 -2.11 -15.58 11.56
C GLU A 112 -3.22 -16.57 11.98
N GLY A 113 -2.83 -17.73 12.53
CA GLY A 113 -3.72 -18.74 13.11
C GLY A 113 -3.78 -18.73 14.64
N ARG A 114 -3.42 -17.62 15.31
CA ARG A 114 -3.50 -17.55 16.78
C ARG A 114 -4.85 -16.96 17.20
N PRO A 115 -5.80 -17.77 17.72
CA PRO A 115 -7.02 -17.23 18.31
C PRO A 115 -6.64 -16.30 19.46
N ILE A 116 -7.31 -15.15 19.52
CA ILE A 116 -7.28 -14.26 20.68
C ILE A 116 -7.80 -15.04 21.89
N SER A 117 -6.89 -15.54 22.73
CA SER A 117 -7.23 -16.03 24.06
C SER A 117 -7.75 -14.85 24.87
N THR A 118 -9.06 -14.75 25.00
CA THR A 118 -9.71 -13.96 26.03
C THR A 118 -9.40 -14.64 27.37
N SER A 119 -8.56 -14.02 28.19
CA SER A 119 -8.41 -14.39 29.60
C SER A 119 -8.59 -13.12 30.42
N ASP A 120 -9.84 -12.96 30.84
CA ASP A 120 -10.36 -12.12 31.90
C ASP A 120 -10.21 -12.91 33.20
N GLU A 121 -9.42 -12.42 34.17
CA GLU A 121 -9.59 -12.63 35.62
C GLU A 121 -8.76 -11.63 36.43
#